data_AF-A0AAN8DVI8-F1
#
_entry.id   AF-A0AAN8DVI8-F1
#
_cell.length_a   1.000
_cell.length_b   1.000
_cell.length_c   1.000
_cell.angle_alpha   90.00
_cell.angle_beta   90.00
_cell.angle_gamma   90.00
#
_symmetry.space_group_name_H-M   'P 1'
#
loop_
_entity.id
_entity.type
_entity.pdbx_description
1 polymer ?
#
loop_
_entity_poly.entity_id
_entity_poly.type
_entity_poly.pdbx_seq_one_letter_code
_entity_poly.pdbx_strand_id
1 'polypeptide(L)' 'MRMKACGLNTLTTYVPWNLHEPEKGTFHFQDQLDLKAFINLAAETGLWVILRPGPYICAEWDLGGLPR' A
#
# COMPACT_ATOMS: atom_id res chain seq x y z
N MET A 1 3.34 -10.31 -11.98
CA MET A 1 4.07 -11.52 -12.43
C MET A 1 5.59 -11.35 -12.58
N ARG A 2 6.13 -10.17 -12.96
CA ARG A 2 7.59 -9.99 -13.14
C ARG A 2 8.42 -10.33 -11.89
N MET A 3 8.01 -9.86 -10.71
CA MET A 3 8.72 -10.14 -9.44
C MET A 3 8.88 -11.63 -9.15
N LYS A 4 7.78 -12.40 -9.31
CA LYS A 4 7.78 -13.85 -9.15
C LYS A 4 8.70 -14.53 -10.19
N ALA A 5 8.66 -14.08 -11.44
CA ALA A 5 9.55 -14.57 -12.49
C ALA A 5 11.03 -14.27 -12.21
N CYS A 6 11.32 -13.18 -11.49
CA CYS A 6 12.65 -12.86 -10.99
C CYS A 6 13.06 -13.66 -9.73
N GLY A 7 12.24 -14.63 -9.28
CA GLY A 7 12.53 -15.46 -8.11
C GLY A 7 12.28 -14.79 -6.77
N LEU A 8 11.65 -13.61 -6.73
CA LEU A 8 11.29 -12.95 -5.48
C LEU A 8 10.12 -13.66 -4.80
N ASN A 9 10.15 -13.72 -3.48
CA ASN A 9 9.10 -14.32 -2.64
C ASN A 9 8.32 -13.30 -1.80
N THR A 10 8.77 -12.05 -1.75
CA THR A 10 8.23 -11.00 -0.88
C THR A 10 8.21 -9.66 -1.62
N LEU A 11 7.16 -8.87 -1.42
CA LEU A 11 7.09 -7.47 -1.84
C LEU A 11 6.94 -6.56 -0.63
N THR A 12 7.42 -5.33 -0.75
CA THR A 12 7.15 -4.27 0.24
C THR A 12 6.38 -3.13 -0.42
N THR A 13 5.45 -2.54 0.31
CA THR A 13 4.67 -1.39 -0.17
C THR A 13 4.39 -0.41 0.95
N TYR A 14 4.30 0.86 0.59
CA TYR A 14 3.79 1.92 1.43
C TYR A 14 2.27 2.01 1.36
N VAL A 15 1.64 2.63 2.37
CA VAL A 15 0.21 2.99 2.37
C VAL A 15 0.12 4.48 2.68
N PRO A 16 -0.23 5.35 1.71
CA PRO A 16 -0.26 6.79 1.91
C PRO A 16 -1.52 7.20 2.70
N TRP A 17 -1.34 7.64 3.95
CA TRP A 17 -2.45 8.00 4.83
C TRP A 17 -3.32 9.12 4.22
N ASN A 18 -2.73 10.12 3.58
CA ASN A 18 -3.46 11.22 2.96
C ASN A 18 -4.47 10.83 1.88
N LEU A 19 -4.30 9.68 1.23
CA LEU A 19 -5.30 9.15 0.28
C LEU A 19 -6.34 8.30 1.00
N HIS A 20 -5.94 7.58 2.04
CA HIS A 20 -6.83 6.67 2.77
C HIS A 20 -7.67 7.37 3.83
N GLU A 21 -7.31 8.57 4.30
CA GLU A 21 -8.11 9.43 5.18
C GLU A 21 -7.91 10.91 4.78
N PRO A 22 -8.46 11.34 3.63
CA PRO A 22 -8.34 12.72 3.15
C PRO A 22 -9.13 13.71 4.03
N GLU A 23 -10.19 13.24 4.68
CA GLU A 23 -10.93 13.97 5.72
C GLU A 23 -10.87 13.16 7.02
N LYS A 24 -10.55 13.82 8.13
CA LYS A 24 -10.41 13.18 9.43
C LYS A 24 -11.67 12.40 9.82
N GLY A 25 -11.53 11.11 10.05
CA GLY A 25 -12.57 10.15 10.38
C GLY A 25 -13.18 9.43 9.17
N THR A 26 -12.84 9.83 7.94
CA THR A 26 -13.43 9.28 6.71
C THR A 26 -12.38 8.48 5.95
N PHE A 27 -12.51 7.15 5.99
CA PHE A 27 -11.55 6.25 5.36
C PHE A 27 -11.98 5.74 3.99
N HIS A 28 -11.05 5.71 3.04
CA HIS A 28 -11.26 5.21 1.67
C HIS A 28 -10.38 4.00 1.38
N PHE A 29 -11.01 2.87 1.03
CA PHE A 29 -10.35 1.61 0.67
C PHE A 29 -10.98 0.94 -0.55
N GLN A 30 -11.42 1.75 -1.52
CA GLN A 30 -12.15 1.32 -2.70
C GLN A 30 -11.41 1.74 -3.97
N ASP A 31 -11.79 1.14 -5.10
CA ASP A 31 -11.22 1.42 -6.42
C ASP A 31 -9.68 1.30 -6.41
N GLN A 32 -8.97 2.39 -6.73
CA GLN A 32 -7.51 2.42 -6.74
C GLN A 32 -6.88 2.39 -5.35
N LEU A 33 -7.68 2.58 -4.30
CA LEU A 33 -7.26 2.53 -2.89
C LEU A 33 -7.65 1.21 -2.21
N ASP A 34 -8.10 0.20 -2.96
CA ASP A 34 -8.41 -1.11 -2.38
C ASP A 34 -7.13 -1.88 -2.00
N LEU A 35 -6.68 -1.61 -0.78
CA LEU A 35 -5.52 -2.26 -0.19
C LEU A 35 -5.75 -3.78 -0.01
N LYS A 36 -6.99 -4.21 0.24
CA LYS A 36 -7.30 -5.62 0.47
C LYS A 36 -7.17 -6.41 -0.83
N ALA A 37 -7.70 -5.87 -1.93
CA ALA A 37 -7.54 -6.47 -3.25
C ALA A 37 -6.05 -6.60 -3.63
N PHE A 38 -5.24 -5.58 -3.36
CA PHE A 38 -3.79 -5.63 -3.60
C PHE A 38 -3.09 -6.72 -2.79
N ILE A 39 -3.36 -6.82 -1.49
CA ILE A 39 -2.76 -7.84 -0.61
C ILE A 39 -3.20 -9.25 -1.02
N ASN A 40 -4.49 -9.43 -1.34
CA ASN A 40 -5.02 -10.71 -1.79
C ASN A 40 -4.37 -11.15 -3.11
N LEU A 41 -4.19 -10.25 -4.07
CA LEU A 41 -3.49 -10.55 -5.32
C LEU A 41 -2.02 -10.96 -5.07
N ALA A 42 -1.34 -10.33 -4.12
CA ALA A 42 0.00 -10.74 -3.73
C ALA A 42 -0.01 -12.16 -3.14
N ALA A 43 -0.98 -12.48 -2.27
CA ALA A 43 -1.13 -13.81 -1.70
C ALA A 43 -1.44 -14.88 -2.76
N GLU A 44 -2.35 -14.60 -3.71
CA GLU A 44 -2.71 -15.50 -4.82
C GLU A 44 -1.52 -15.78 -5.74
N THR A 45 -0.65 -14.78 -5.93
CA THR A 45 0.60 -14.96 -6.68
C THR A 45 1.70 -15.62 -5.85
N GLY A 46 1.42 -15.96 -4.58
CA GLY A 46 2.34 -16.59 -3.64
C GLY A 46 3.51 -15.69 -3.23
N LEU A 47 3.23 -14.40 -3.04
CA LEU A 47 4.17 -13.42 -2.49
C LEU A 47 3.75 -13.07 -1.06
N TRP A 48 4.74 -12.99 -0.16
CA TRP A 48 4.58 -12.36 1.14
C TRP A 48 4.57 -10.84 0.99
N VAL A 49 3.91 -10.14 1.92
CA VAL A 49 3.80 -8.67 1.90
C VAL A 49 4.35 -8.08 3.19
N ILE A 50 5.32 -7.16 3.06
CA ILE A 50 5.73 -6.27 4.13
C ILE A 50 5.04 -4.93 3.92
N LEU A 51 3.98 -4.70 4.70
CA LEU A 51 3.21 -3.46 4.68
C LEU A 51 3.92 -2.38 5.50
N ARG A 52 4.05 -1.18 4.93
CA ARG A 52 4.62 0.01 5.60
C ARG A 52 3.58 1.13 5.66
N PRO A 53 2.61 1.06 6.58
CA PRO A 53 1.42 1.90 6.51
C PRO A 53 1.58 3.34 7.02
N GLY A 54 2.80 3.79 7.32
CA GLY A 54 3.03 5.10 7.92
C GLY A 54 2.94 5.08 9.46
N PRO A 55 2.55 6.17 10.12
CA PRO A 55 1.80 7.32 9.56
C PRO A 55 2.58 8.21 8.60
N TYR A 56 3.90 8.34 8.75
CA TYR A 56 4.79 8.99 7.79
C TYR A 56 5.58 7.93 7.02
N ILE A 57 5.56 8.00 5.69
CA ILE A 57 6.19 7.01 4.81
C ILE A 57 7.40 7.58 4.04
N CYS A 58 7.62 8.89 4.07
CA CYS A 58 8.48 9.59 3.12
C CYS A 58 8.03 9.28 1.69
N ALA A 59 8.64 8.27 1.05
CA ALA A 59 8.34 7.79 -0.29
C ALA A 59 8.37 8.89 -1.37
N GLU A 60 9.13 9.96 -1.10
CA GLU A 60 9.19 11.17 -1.94
C GLU A 60 7.78 11.72 -2.25
N TRP A 61 6.86 11.52 -1.30
CA TRP A 61 5.45 11.87 -1.38
C TRP A 61 5.18 13.22 -0.68
N ASP A 62 4.17 13.95 -1.14
CA ASP A 62 3.80 15.23 -0.52
C ASP A 62 3.47 15.04 0.97
N LEU A 63 4.08 15.88 1.81
CA LEU A 63 4.06 15.78 3.29
C LEU A 63 4.37 14.35 3.83
N GLY A 64 5.10 13.55 3.06
CA GLY A 64 5.44 12.16 3.37
C GLY A 64 4.23 11.26 3.62
N GLY A 65 3.09 11.57 3.00
CA GLY A 65 1.87 10.77 3.08
C GLY A 65 0.94 11.13 4.23
N LEU A 66 1.22 12.18 5.01
CA LEU A 66 0.32 12.65 6.06
C LEU A 66 -0.86 13.45 5.49
N PRO A 67 -2.09 13.30 6.02
CA PRO A 67 -3.21 14.18 5.70
C PRO A 67 -2.89 15.64 6.05
N ARG A 68 -3.53 16.59 5.35
CA ARG A 68 -3.40 18.03 5.64
C ARG A 68 -4.27 18.48 6.80
#